data_AF-A0A915ME94-F1
#
_entry.id   AF-A0A915ME94-F1
#
_cell.length_a   1.000
_cell.length_b   1.000
_cell.length_c   1.000
_cell.angle_alpha   90.00
_cell.angle_beta   90.00
_cell.angle_gamma   90.00
#
_symmetry.space_group_name_H-M   'P 1'
#
loop_
_entity.id
_entity.type
_entity.pdbx_description
1 polymer ?
#
loop_
_entity_poly.entity_id
_entity_poly.type
_entity_poly.pdbx_seq_one_letter_code
_entity_poly.pdbx_strand_id
1 'polypeptide(L)'
;MTSSDSEIDVVSSQEEEQTIDVVSVFENEKTTRSRKRKSYSLSKKLEVIEYAKKNSKLVAAKRYGIDRKCIIDWVRKEEKLKSEAGSKKRLKGGGRHLKYSQLDEELAKWVREKRNEKHRVSRRIIQQQALKLFVPTDEEPDFKASIGWLQKRKGNDVRWKAEASVYENIPQVDC
;
A
#
# COMPACT_ATOMS: atom_id res chain seq x y z
N MET A 1 86.69 20.17 -4.93
CA MET A 1 86.06 20.15 -3.59
C MET A 1 84.73 20.88 -3.74
N THR A 2 83.68 20.14 -4.15
CA THR A 2 82.59 19.56 -3.32
C THR A 2 81.43 20.52 -3.07
N SER A 3 80.26 20.15 -3.63
CA SER A 3 78.86 20.36 -3.19
C SER A 3 78.28 21.78 -3.14
N SER A 4 77.19 22.06 -3.90
CA SER A 4 75.75 21.89 -3.56
C SER A 4 75.28 23.08 -2.68
N ASP A 5 74.14 23.75 -2.81
CA ASP A 5 72.84 23.51 -3.45
C ASP A 5 72.00 24.82 -3.42
N SER A 6 70.98 24.93 -4.32
CA SER A 6 69.66 25.64 -4.26
C SER A 6 69.50 27.12 -3.80
N GLU A 7 68.56 27.94 -4.31
CA GLU A 7 67.20 27.76 -4.84
C GLU A 7 66.98 28.65 -6.09
N ILE A 8 66.52 28.15 -7.25
CA ILE A 8 65.12 27.98 -7.74
C ILE A 8 64.34 29.30 -7.89
N ASP A 9 64.19 29.77 -9.13
CA ASP A 9 62.97 30.49 -9.54
C ASP A 9 62.62 30.19 -11.02
N VAL A 10 61.51 29.46 -11.15
CA VAL A 10 60.46 29.55 -12.18
C VAL A 10 60.90 29.77 -13.63
N VAL A 11 61.02 28.67 -14.39
CA VAL A 11 60.94 28.68 -15.85
C VAL A 11 59.52 28.29 -16.29
N SER A 12 58.90 29.30 -16.92
CA SER A 12 57.85 29.24 -17.93
C SER A 12 57.82 27.94 -18.75
N SER A 13 56.63 27.33 -18.85
CA SER A 13 56.30 26.42 -19.94
C SER A 13 54.80 26.41 -20.19
N GLN A 14 54.44 27.13 -21.25
CA GLN A 14 53.49 26.75 -22.31
C GLN A 14 52.01 26.57 -21.93
N GLU A 15 51.24 27.56 -22.37
CA GLU A 15 49.82 27.47 -22.69
C GLU A 15 49.61 26.45 -23.83
N GLU A 16 48.80 25.42 -23.59
CA GLU A 16 47.87 24.91 -24.61
C GLU A 16 46.53 24.57 -23.93
N GLU A 17 45.53 25.35 -24.32
CA GLU A 17 44.16 25.28 -23.86
C GLU A 17 43.52 23.95 -24.29
N GLN A 18 43.08 23.13 -23.33
CA GLN A 18 42.02 22.16 -23.58
C GLN A 18 40.69 22.77 -23.15
N THR A 19 40.07 23.49 -24.08
CA THR A 19 38.69 23.96 -23.97
C THR A 19 37.75 22.75 -23.98
N ILE A 20 37.32 22.31 -22.81
CA ILE A 20 36.27 21.30 -22.69
C ILE A 20 34.94 21.96 -23.07
N ASP A 21 34.41 21.55 -24.22
CA ASP A 21 33.17 22.06 -24.80
C ASP A 21 31.98 21.85 -23.84
N VAL A 22 31.29 22.96 -23.50
CA VAL A 22 30.36 23.07 -22.37
C VAL A 22 28.95 22.54 -22.70
N VAL A 23 28.75 21.83 -23.81
CA VAL A 23 27.43 21.36 -24.22
C VAL A 23 27.47 19.92 -24.73
N SER A 24 27.20 18.92 -23.86
CA SER A 24 26.35 17.75 -24.23
C SER A 24 26.24 16.63 -23.18
N VAL A 25 27.06 16.54 -22.13
CA VAL A 25 27.06 15.33 -21.25
C VAL A 25 26.07 15.40 -20.08
N PHE A 26 24.86 15.90 -20.32
CA PHE A 26 23.75 15.77 -19.35
C PHE A 26 22.45 15.30 -20.01
N GLU A 27 22.56 14.47 -21.04
CA GLU A 27 21.51 13.50 -21.35
C GLU A 27 21.53 12.39 -20.30
N ASN A 28 21.05 12.73 -19.10
CA ASN A 28 20.77 11.74 -18.09
C ASN A 28 19.48 11.04 -18.52
N GLU A 29 19.64 9.97 -19.29
CA GLU A 29 18.61 9.03 -19.69
C GLU A 29 17.63 8.81 -18.53
N LYS A 30 16.45 9.41 -18.64
CA LYS A 30 15.31 9.05 -17.78
C LYS A 30 14.87 7.67 -18.23
N THR A 31 15.59 6.64 -17.80
CA THR A 31 15.14 5.25 -17.91
C THR A 31 13.77 5.22 -17.25
N THR A 32 12.73 5.00 -18.04
CA THR A 32 11.34 4.93 -17.63
C THR A 32 11.06 3.61 -16.91
N ARG A 33 11.94 3.21 -15.98
CA ARG A 33 11.62 2.13 -15.04
C ARG A 33 10.56 2.67 -14.08
N SER A 34 9.33 2.23 -14.29
CA SER A 34 8.20 2.38 -13.37
C SER A 34 8.70 2.21 -11.92
N ARG A 35 8.71 3.32 -11.15
CA ARG A 35 9.12 3.28 -9.75
C ARG A 35 8.18 2.36 -8.99
N LYS A 36 8.69 1.22 -8.53
CA LYS A 36 7.94 0.29 -7.68
C LYS A 36 7.42 1.02 -6.45
N ARG A 37 6.12 0.92 -6.18
CA ARG A 37 5.49 1.53 -5.01
C ARG A 37 6.05 0.90 -3.73
N LYS A 38 6.60 1.74 -2.84
CA LYS A 38 7.10 1.29 -1.53
C LYS A 38 5.93 1.19 -0.53
N SER A 39 5.94 0.16 0.31
CA SER A 39 4.98 -0.03 1.42
C SER A 39 5.70 0.03 2.76
N TYR A 40 5.17 0.76 3.74
CA TYR A 40 5.78 0.92 5.06
C TYR A 40 4.82 0.46 6.16
N SER A 41 5.35 -0.19 7.21
CA SER A 41 4.59 -0.53 8.42
C SER A 41 4.19 0.72 9.20
N LEU A 42 3.15 0.63 10.03
CA LEU A 42 2.71 1.74 10.87
C LEU A 42 3.82 2.13 11.87
N SER A 43 4.49 1.16 12.49
CA SER A 43 5.66 1.41 13.35
C SER A 43 6.75 2.21 12.63
N LYS A 44 7.09 1.86 11.38
CA LYS A 44 8.10 2.60 10.62
C LYS A 44 7.66 4.03 10.31
N LYS A 45 6.37 4.25 10.01
CA LYS A 45 5.83 5.60 9.80
C LYS A 45 5.93 6.43 11.06
N LEU A 46 5.63 5.86 12.23
CA LEU A 46 5.72 6.54 13.52
C LEU A 46 7.17 6.92 13.87
N GLU A 47 8.12 6.00 13.70
CA GLU A 47 9.57 6.27 13.86
C GLU A 47 10.02 7.46 12.99
N VAL A 48 9.59 7.48 11.72
CA VAL A 48 9.91 8.56 10.78
C VAL A 48 9.25 9.88 11.20
N ILE A 49 8.01 9.86 11.71
CA ILE A 49 7.32 11.05 12.22
C ILE A 49 8.05 11.61 13.43
N GLU A 50 8.41 10.79 14.41
CA GLU A 50 9.15 11.22 15.60
C GLU A 50 10.48 11.88 15.23
N TYR A 51 11.21 11.28 14.29
CA TYR A 51 12.44 11.86 13.77
C TYR A 51 12.20 13.19 13.04
N ALA A 52 11.13 13.27 12.22
CA ALA A 52 10.75 14.47 11.48
C ALA A 52 10.15 15.59 12.35
N LYS A 53 9.77 15.29 13.60
CA LYS A 53 9.39 16.30 14.61
C LYS A 53 10.60 16.87 15.34
N LYS A 54 11.57 16.00 15.67
CA LYS A 54 12.83 16.40 16.29
C LYS A 54 13.75 17.15 15.32
N ASN A 55 13.61 16.89 14.02
CA ASN A 55 14.43 17.48 12.95
C ASN A 55 13.51 18.14 11.90
N SER A 56 14.06 18.49 10.74
CA SER A 56 13.27 18.90 9.58
C SER A 56 12.77 17.71 8.77
N LYS A 57 11.56 17.85 8.19
CA LYS A 57 10.95 16.87 7.26
C LYS A 57 11.85 16.57 6.06
N LEU A 58 12.63 17.55 5.61
CA LEU A 58 13.59 17.37 4.52
C LEU A 58 14.77 16.46 4.93
N VAL A 59 15.27 16.63 6.16
CA VAL A 59 16.35 15.81 6.72
C VAL A 59 15.86 14.37 6.91
N ALA A 60 14.63 14.20 7.40
CA ALA A 60 13.98 12.89 7.50
C ALA A 60 13.84 12.20 6.13
N ALA A 61 13.41 12.94 5.10
CA ALA A 61 13.29 12.42 3.74
C ALA A 61 14.61 11.87 3.20
N LYS A 62 15.71 12.63 3.38
CA LYS A 62 17.06 12.22 2.99
C LYS A 62 17.52 10.99 3.78
N ARG A 63 17.38 11.01 5.12
CA ARG A 63 17.83 9.92 6.00
C ARG A 63 17.14 8.59 5.71
N TYR A 64 15.84 8.60 5.48
CA TYR A 64 15.06 7.37 5.28
C TYR A 64 14.84 6.99 3.81
N GLY A 65 15.28 7.81 2.85
CA GLY A 65 15.03 7.57 1.42
C GLY A 65 13.53 7.53 1.07
N ILE A 66 12.73 8.33 1.77
CA ILE A 66 11.28 8.44 1.64
C ILE A 66 10.97 9.82 1.07
N ASP A 67 10.03 9.88 0.12
CA ASP A 67 9.59 11.16 -0.43
C ASP A 67 9.05 12.08 0.67
N ARG A 68 9.47 13.35 0.65
CA ARG A 68 9.05 14.38 1.60
C ARG A 68 7.53 14.48 1.65
N LYS A 69 6.84 14.31 0.51
CA LYS A 69 5.38 14.33 0.44
C LYS A 69 4.75 13.23 1.31
N CYS A 70 5.30 12.02 1.29
CA CYS A 70 4.83 10.93 2.15
C CYS A 70 4.97 11.27 3.63
N ILE A 71 6.11 11.87 4.03
CA ILE A 71 6.35 12.26 5.42
C ILE A 71 5.37 13.35 5.85
N ILE A 72 5.12 14.36 5.00
CA ILE A 72 4.11 15.40 5.27
C ILE A 72 2.74 14.75 5.48
N ASP A 73 2.34 13.83 4.60
CA ASP A 73 1.06 13.12 4.71
C ASP A 73 0.95 12.26 5.97
N TRP A 74 2.04 11.65 6.40
CA TRP A 74 2.08 10.84 7.62
C TRP A 74 1.98 11.70 8.86
N VAL A 75 2.69 12.83 8.91
CA VAL A 75 2.59 13.80 10.00
C VAL A 75 1.15 14.32 10.13
N ARG A 76 0.47 14.63 9.02
CA ARG A 76 -0.94 15.04 9.04
C ARG A 76 -1.89 13.95 9.59
N LYS A 77 -1.52 12.67 9.45
CA LYS A 77 -2.32 11.52 9.89
C LYS A 77 -1.79 10.89 11.17
N GLU A 78 -0.91 11.58 11.90
CA GLU A 78 -0.18 11.02 13.04
C GLU A 78 -1.10 10.47 14.12
N GLU A 79 -2.15 11.21 14.49
CA GLU A 79 -3.11 10.78 15.52
C GLU A 79 -3.75 9.44 15.15
N LYS A 80 -4.16 9.28 13.89
CA LYS A 80 -4.73 8.03 13.36
C LYS A 80 -3.69 6.91 13.29
N LEU A 81 -2.43 7.24 13.05
CA LEU A 81 -1.33 6.26 13.04
C LEU A 81 -0.98 5.79 14.45
N LYS A 82 -1.07 6.67 15.45
CA LYS A 82 -0.82 6.37 16.87
C LYS A 82 -1.92 5.49 17.46
N SER A 83 -3.18 5.76 17.13
CA SER A 83 -4.32 4.97 17.63
C SER A 83 -4.33 3.51 17.13
N GLU A 84 -3.64 3.21 16.02
CA GLU A 84 -3.64 1.89 15.38
C GLU A 84 -2.27 1.20 15.35
N ALA A 85 -1.40 1.54 16.31
CA ALA A 85 0.00 1.09 16.36
C ALA A 85 0.20 -0.43 16.13
N GLY A 86 1.31 -0.78 15.45
CA GLY A 86 1.74 -2.17 15.24
C GLY A 86 2.34 -2.47 13.87
N SER A 87 2.57 -3.75 13.58
CA SER A 87 3.23 -4.25 12.36
C SER A 87 2.38 -4.15 11.09
N LYS A 88 1.13 -3.70 11.18
CA LYS A 88 0.23 -3.51 10.03
C LYS A 88 0.81 -2.46 9.07
N LYS A 89 0.45 -2.53 7.79
CA LYS A 89 0.92 -1.55 6.77
C LYS A 89 -0.12 -0.48 6.43
N ARG A 90 -1.40 -0.77 6.68
CA ARG A 90 -2.56 0.08 6.36
C ARG A 90 -3.34 0.37 7.65
N LEU A 91 -3.95 1.56 7.68
CA LEU A 91 -4.95 1.89 8.68
C LEU A 91 -6.20 1.02 8.48
N LYS A 92 -6.97 0.80 9.54
CA LYS A 92 -8.28 0.17 9.53
C LYS A 92 -9.19 0.96 8.58
N GLY A 93 -9.97 0.24 7.78
CA GLY A 93 -10.79 0.85 6.73
C GLY A 93 -10.00 1.36 5.51
N GLY A 94 -8.67 1.35 5.50
CA GLY A 94 -7.85 1.71 4.33
C GLY A 94 -7.90 0.71 3.18
N GLY A 95 -8.78 -0.28 3.25
CA GLY A 95 -9.09 -1.24 2.19
C GLY A 95 -10.14 -0.69 1.23
N ARG A 96 -10.73 -1.58 0.43
CA ARG A 96 -11.85 -1.23 -0.44
C ARG A 96 -13.10 -1.03 0.42
N HIS A 97 -13.80 0.10 0.25
CA HIS A 97 -15.10 0.31 0.88
C HIS A 97 -16.16 -0.59 0.27
N LEU A 98 -17.03 -1.16 1.12
CA LEU A 98 -18.14 -1.99 0.70
C LEU A 98 -19.36 -1.11 0.45
N LYS A 99 -20.00 -1.28 -0.71
CA LYS A 99 -21.18 -0.48 -1.08
C LYS A 99 -22.38 -0.76 -0.16
N TYR A 100 -22.57 -2.02 0.22
CA TYR A 100 -23.70 -2.49 1.02
C TYR A 100 -23.24 -2.95 2.42
N SER A 101 -22.62 -2.08 3.21
CA SER A 101 -21.92 -2.50 4.45
C SER A 101 -22.74 -3.41 5.37
N GLN A 102 -24.04 -3.12 5.55
CA GLN A 102 -24.94 -3.89 6.40
C GLN A 102 -25.25 -5.29 5.82
N LEU A 103 -25.60 -5.37 4.54
CA LEU A 103 -25.80 -6.65 3.85
C LEU A 103 -24.54 -7.52 3.94
N ASP A 104 -23.37 -6.91 3.85
CA ASP A 104 -22.07 -7.61 3.83
C ASP A 104 -21.74 -8.18 5.19
N GLU A 105 -22.05 -7.42 6.23
CA GLU A 105 -21.94 -7.81 7.62
C GLU A 105 -22.78 -9.06 7.92
N GLU A 106 -24.07 -9.02 7.57
CA GLU A 106 -25.04 -10.09 7.78
C GLU A 106 -24.66 -11.34 6.97
N LEU A 107 -24.39 -11.16 5.67
CA LEU A 107 -24.01 -12.25 4.79
C LEU A 107 -22.72 -12.93 5.26
N ALA A 108 -21.74 -12.16 5.73
CA ALA A 108 -20.49 -12.71 6.25
C ALA A 108 -20.64 -13.33 7.66
N LYS A 109 -21.66 -12.96 8.43
CA LYS A 109 -22.04 -13.69 9.66
C LYS A 109 -22.62 -15.06 9.28
N TRP A 110 -23.58 -15.09 8.37
CA TRP A 110 -24.21 -16.32 7.87
C TRP A 110 -23.20 -17.31 7.26
N VAL A 111 -22.24 -16.81 6.46
CA VAL A 111 -21.19 -17.67 5.89
C VAL A 111 -20.28 -18.27 6.97
N ARG A 112 -20.01 -17.54 8.06
CA ARG A 112 -19.20 -18.06 9.17
C ARG A 112 -19.96 -19.14 9.94
N GLU A 113 -21.24 -18.92 10.23
CA GLU A 113 -22.11 -19.91 10.86
C GLU A 113 -22.15 -21.20 10.03
N LYS A 114 -22.44 -21.11 8.73
CA LYS A 114 -22.51 -22.31 7.87
C LYS A 114 -21.18 -23.06 7.76
N ARG A 115 -20.04 -22.37 7.81
CA ARG A 115 -18.73 -23.04 7.78
C ARG A 115 -18.35 -23.65 9.12
N ASN A 116 -18.79 -23.06 10.24
CA ASN A 116 -18.64 -23.66 11.56
C ASN A 116 -19.46 -24.96 11.66
N GLU A 117 -20.63 -24.99 11.02
CA GLU A 117 -21.46 -26.19 10.82
C GLU A 117 -20.87 -27.18 9.79
N LYS A 118 -19.64 -26.96 9.29
CA LYS A 118 -18.98 -27.78 8.25
C LYS A 118 -19.78 -27.90 6.95
N HIS A 119 -20.60 -26.91 6.62
CA HIS A 119 -21.31 -26.89 5.36
C HIS A 119 -20.54 -26.18 4.23
N ARG A 120 -20.61 -26.77 3.02
CA ARG A 120 -20.00 -26.19 1.83
C ARG A 120 -20.80 -24.99 1.35
N VAL A 121 -20.27 -23.79 1.57
CA VAL A 121 -20.88 -22.55 1.07
C VAL A 121 -20.39 -22.26 -0.37
N SER A 122 -21.20 -22.65 -1.37
CA SER A 122 -20.90 -22.39 -2.78
C SER A 122 -21.11 -20.91 -3.17
N ARG A 123 -20.58 -20.49 -4.33
CA ARG A 123 -20.78 -19.11 -4.83
C ARG A 123 -22.26 -18.82 -5.08
N ARG A 124 -22.97 -19.74 -5.73
CA ARG A 124 -24.40 -19.61 -6.08
C ARG A 124 -25.26 -19.44 -4.83
N ILE A 125 -24.96 -20.21 -3.79
CA ILE A 125 -25.64 -20.13 -2.50
C ILE A 125 -25.43 -18.75 -1.85
N ILE A 126 -24.21 -18.20 -1.88
CA ILE A 126 -23.95 -16.85 -1.35
C ILE A 126 -24.75 -15.80 -2.13
N GLN A 127 -24.86 -15.94 -3.45
CA GLN A 127 -25.64 -15.01 -4.26
C GLN A 127 -27.12 -15.08 -3.90
N GLN A 128 -27.68 -16.27 -3.77
CA GLN A 128 -29.08 -16.47 -3.34
C GLN A 128 -29.32 -15.88 -1.96
N GLN A 129 -28.43 -16.12 -1.00
CA GLN A 129 -28.56 -15.55 0.34
C GLN A 129 -28.45 -14.02 0.32
N ALA A 130 -27.56 -13.46 -0.52
CA ALA A 130 -27.43 -12.02 -0.67
C ALA A 130 -28.70 -11.37 -1.23
N LEU A 131 -29.37 -12.01 -2.19
CA LEU A 131 -30.65 -11.54 -2.72
C LEU A 131 -31.75 -11.61 -1.66
N LYS A 132 -31.78 -12.67 -0.83
CA LYS A 132 -32.74 -12.82 0.27
C LYS A 132 -32.57 -11.78 1.37
N LEU A 133 -31.32 -11.41 1.68
CA LEU A 133 -31.00 -10.40 2.69
C LEU A 133 -31.10 -8.96 2.16
N PHE A 134 -31.26 -8.78 0.86
CA PHE A 134 -31.33 -7.45 0.27
C PHE A 134 -32.70 -6.83 0.53
N VAL A 135 -32.71 -5.69 1.23
CA VAL A 135 -33.90 -4.85 1.41
C VAL A 135 -33.83 -3.74 0.36
N PRO A 136 -34.76 -3.70 -0.61
CA PRO A 136 -34.84 -2.62 -1.59
C PRO A 136 -35.02 -1.29 -0.86
N THR A 137 -34.19 -0.31 -1.21
CA THR A 137 -34.29 1.07 -0.72
C THR A 137 -34.59 1.98 -1.92
N ASP A 138 -35.25 3.12 -1.71
CA ASP A 138 -35.64 4.02 -2.80
C ASP A 138 -34.46 4.47 -3.68
N GLU A 139 -33.25 4.51 -3.12
CA GLU A 139 -32.02 4.88 -3.84
C GLU A 139 -31.51 3.77 -4.77
N GLU A 140 -31.74 2.50 -4.42
CA GLU A 140 -31.23 1.35 -5.16
C GLU A 140 -32.24 0.19 -5.12
N PRO A 141 -33.18 0.13 -6.08
CA PRO A 141 -34.20 -0.90 -6.10
C PRO A 141 -33.70 -2.25 -6.61
N ASP A 142 -32.63 -2.28 -7.41
CA ASP A 142 -32.17 -3.50 -8.10
C ASP A 142 -30.74 -3.89 -7.72
N PHE A 143 -30.63 -4.92 -6.89
CA PHE A 143 -29.38 -5.56 -6.51
C PHE A 143 -29.27 -6.96 -7.12
N LYS A 144 -28.36 -7.13 -8.09
CA LYS A 144 -28.25 -8.37 -8.90
C LYS A 144 -27.36 -9.48 -8.31
N ALA A 145 -26.76 -9.29 -7.14
CA ALA A 145 -25.80 -10.22 -6.51
C ALA A 145 -24.83 -10.90 -7.51
N SER A 146 -24.28 -10.13 -8.46
CA SER A 146 -23.58 -10.71 -9.61
C SER A 146 -22.28 -11.45 -9.24
N ILE A 147 -21.82 -12.32 -10.13
CA ILE A 147 -20.57 -13.07 -9.99
C ILE A 147 -19.38 -12.13 -9.74
N GLY A 148 -19.34 -11.01 -10.48
CA GLY A 148 -18.31 -9.99 -10.36
C GLY A 148 -18.40 -9.22 -9.04
N TRP A 149 -19.61 -8.95 -8.54
CA TRP A 149 -19.82 -8.40 -7.20
C TRP A 149 -19.25 -9.32 -6.12
N LEU A 150 -19.55 -10.63 -6.19
CA LEU A 150 -19.05 -11.61 -5.22
C LEU A 150 -17.51 -11.76 -5.29
N GLN A 151 -16.94 -11.78 -6.50
CA GLN A 151 -15.49 -11.90 -6.69
C GLN A 151 -14.74 -10.67 -6.16
N LYS A 152 -15.30 -9.48 -6.37
CA LYS A 152 -14.79 -8.21 -5.81
C LYS A 152 -14.77 -8.22 -4.28
N ARG A 153 -15.64 -9.00 -3.62
CA ARG A 153 -15.68 -9.16 -2.15
C ARG A 153 -14.71 -10.21 -1.62
N LYS A 154 -14.68 -11.39 -2.23
CA LYS A 154 -13.83 -12.51 -1.77
C LYS A 154 -12.33 -12.21 -1.87
N GLY A 155 -11.91 -11.34 -2.78
CA GLY A 155 -10.49 -11.13 -3.12
C GLY A 155 -9.60 -10.56 -2.00
N ASN A 156 -10.15 -9.92 -0.95
CA ASN A 156 -9.33 -9.25 0.07
C ASN A 156 -9.83 -9.40 1.52
N ASP A 157 -10.98 -10.04 1.74
CA ASP A 157 -11.61 -10.03 3.06
C ASP A 157 -11.37 -11.34 3.82
N VAL A 158 -10.57 -11.23 4.88
CA VAL A 158 -10.26 -12.32 5.83
C VAL A 158 -11.53 -12.88 6.50
N ARG A 159 -12.62 -12.11 6.55
CA ARG A 159 -13.94 -12.55 7.08
C ARG A 159 -14.51 -13.73 6.30
N TRP A 160 -14.05 -13.96 5.07
CA TRP A 160 -14.49 -15.04 4.16
C TRP A 160 -13.51 -16.20 4.06
N LYS A 161 -12.43 -16.21 4.85
CA LYS A 161 -11.49 -17.34 4.93
C LYS A 161 -11.79 -18.12 6.20
N ALA A 162 -12.49 -19.25 6.06
CA ALA A 162 -12.55 -20.27 7.09
C ALA A 162 -12.30 -21.61 6.40
N GLU A 163 -11.36 -22.37 6.95
CA GLU A 163 -10.97 -23.69 6.49
C GLU A 163 -11.80 -24.72 7.26
N ALA A 164 -12.58 -25.52 6.54
CA ALA A 164 -13.08 -26.77 7.09
C ALA A 164 -12.54 -27.89 6.19
N SER A 165 -12.00 -28.94 6.81
CA SER A 165 -11.33 -30.04 6.11
C SER A 165 -12.30 -31.02 5.43
N VAL A 166 -13.58 -30.98 5.80
CA VAL A 166 -14.65 -31.84 5.25
C VAL A 166 -15.90 -30.99 5.17
N TYR A 167 -16.60 -31.02 4.04
CA TYR A 167 -17.84 -30.28 3.86
C TYR A 167 -18.99 -31.18 3.44
N GLU A 168 -20.13 -31.03 4.09
CA GLU A 168 -21.41 -31.52 3.57
C GLU A 168 -22.06 -30.43 2.69
N ASN A 169 -22.68 -30.81 1.58
CA ASN A 169 -23.36 -29.86 0.72
C ASN A 169 -24.59 -29.28 1.44
N ILE A 170 -24.74 -27.95 1.42
CA ILE A 170 -25.98 -27.32 1.86
C ILE A 170 -27.08 -27.76 0.89
N PRO A 171 -28.20 -28.35 1.37
CA PRO A 171 -29.31 -28.70 0.50
C PRO A 171 -29.81 -27.43 -0.20
N GLN A 172 -29.93 -27.50 -1.53
CA GLN A 172 -30.58 -26.43 -2.27
C GLN A 172 -32.04 -26.43 -1.86
N VAL A 173 -32.48 -25.41 -1.14
CA VAL A 173 -33.90 -25.10 -1.03
C VAL A 173 -34.33 -24.59 -2.39
N ASP A 174 -34.99 -25.46 -3.14
CA ASP A 174 -35.69 -25.09 -4.36
C ASP A 174 -36.72 -24.01 -4.01
N CYS A 175 -36.68 -22.91 -4.76
CA CYS A 175 -37.65 -21.83 -4.66
C CYS A 175 -38.96 -22.24 -5.33
#